data_AF-I4DAH6-F1
#
_entry.id   AF-I4DAH6-F1
#
_cell.length_a   1.000
_cell.length_b   1.000
_cell.length_c   1.000
_cell.angle_alpha   90.00
_cell.angle_beta   90.00
_cell.angle_gamma   90.00
#
_symmetry.space_group_name_H-M   'P 1'
#
loop_
_entity.id
_entity.type
_entity.pdbx_description
1 polymer ?
#
loop_
_entity_poly.entity_id
_entity_poly.type
_entity_poly.pdbx_seq_one_letter_code
_entity_poly.pdbx_strand_id
1 'polypeptide(L)'
;MECLQCMERISEYLDRELSTSEYQDMQAHLDECTDCRNTMNELTLLREATKLSIESIPVPLDLTDKIIMSILAEKHRTAKNQWFTSILLILLASPLLIVLTHTFFSVFYLIYATGTVFWRSLMTLLTVVSPWLMLSLGILSVIGITMGTLVIKNLISDFEFNEVFQ
;
A
#
# COMPACT_ATOMS: atom_id res chain seq x y z
N MET A 1 30.73 -5.17 -36.81
CA MET A 1 30.09 -6.43 -37.26
C MET A 1 30.85 -6.93 -38.48
N GLU A 2 31.05 -8.25 -38.59
CA GLU A 2 31.69 -8.90 -39.75
C GLU A 2 30.67 -9.17 -40.87
N CYS A 3 31.11 -9.19 -42.14
CA CYS A 3 30.22 -9.42 -43.29
C CYS A 3 29.45 -10.74 -43.21
N LEU A 4 30.08 -11.80 -42.68
CA LEU A 4 29.43 -13.11 -42.49
C LEU A 4 28.23 -13.00 -41.54
N GLN A 5 28.42 -12.31 -40.42
CA GLN A 5 27.38 -12.08 -39.43
C GLN A 5 26.25 -11.20 -39.96
N CYS A 6 26.59 -10.19 -40.79
CA CYS A 6 25.58 -9.38 -41.47
C CYS A 6 24.71 -10.23 -42.40
N MET A 7 25.33 -11.13 -43.15
CA MET A 7 24.66 -11.96 -44.15
C MET A 7 23.73 -12.99 -43.51
N GLU A 8 24.14 -13.60 -42.40
CA GLU A 8 23.31 -14.54 -41.63
C GLU A 8 22.05 -13.88 -41.06
N ARG A 9 22.11 -12.58 -40.75
CA ARG A 9 21.05 -11.85 -40.05
C ARG A 9 20.28 -10.86 -40.91
N ILE A 10 20.57 -10.83 -42.21
CA ILE A 10 19.97 -9.87 -43.14
C ILE A 10 18.46 -10.07 -43.28
N SER A 11 17.97 -11.30 -43.16
CA SER A 11 16.54 -11.62 -43.15
C SER A 11 15.86 -11.08 -41.89
N GLU A 12 16.43 -11.32 -40.70
CA GLU A 12 15.93 -10.82 -39.42
C GLU A 12 15.83 -9.28 -39.42
N TYR A 13 16.82 -8.61 -40.01
CA TYR A 13 16.79 -7.16 -40.21
C TYR A 13 15.63 -6.73 -41.08
N LEU A 14 15.45 -7.39 -42.23
CA LEU A 14 14.40 -7.08 -43.17
C LEU A 14 12.99 -7.37 -42.58
N ASP A 15 12.84 -8.38 -41.73
CA ASP A 15 11.59 -8.76 -41.05
C ASP A 15 11.34 -7.98 -39.75
N ARG A 16 12.29 -7.12 -39.32
CA ARG A 16 12.24 -6.32 -38.09
C ARG A 16 12.21 -7.14 -36.81
N GLU A 17 12.93 -8.26 -36.80
CA GLU A 17 13.01 -9.18 -35.65
C GLU A 17 14.26 -8.93 -34.77
N LEU A 18 15.13 -8.01 -35.20
CA LEU A 18 16.32 -7.61 -34.44
C LEU A 18 15.99 -6.72 -33.25
N SER A 19 16.77 -6.85 -32.17
CA SER A 19 16.75 -5.87 -31.08
C SER A 19 17.30 -4.52 -31.54
N THR A 20 17.02 -3.45 -30.78
CA THR A 20 17.43 -2.09 -31.16
C THR A 20 18.95 -1.93 -31.33
N SER A 21 19.76 -2.58 -30.49
CA SER A 21 21.23 -2.53 -30.61
C SER A 21 21.72 -3.26 -31.86
N GLU A 22 21.16 -4.43 -32.14
CA GLU A 22 21.55 -5.24 -33.30
C GLU A 22 21.13 -4.60 -34.62
N TYR A 23 19.98 -3.93 -34.63
CA TYR A 23 19.54 -3.13 -35.76
C TYR A 23 20.52 -1.98 -36.07
N GLN A 24 21.01 -1.29 -35.03
CA GLN A 24 22.01 -0.21 -35.20
C GLN A 24 23.35 -0.74 -35.71
N ASP A 25 23.82 -1.87 -35.17
CA ASP A 25 25.06 -2.52 -35.62
C ASP A 25 24.95 -3.00 -37.07
N MET A 26 23.80 -3.57 -37.45
CA MET A 26 23.49 -3.93 -38.85
C MET A 26 23.47 -2.72 -39.77
N GLN A 27 22.79 -1.66 -39.35
CA GLN A 27 22.65 -0.45 -40.15
C GLN A 27 24.01 0.22 -40.40
N ALA A 28 24.84 0.35 -39.37
CA ALA A 28 26.20 0.88 -39.50
C ALA A 28 27.05 0.11 -40.51
N HIS A 29 26.97 -1.22 -40.49
CA HIS A 29 27.69 -2.05 -41.46
C HIS A 29 27.12 -1.95 -42.88
N LEU A 30 25.79 -1.90 -43.05
CA LEU A 30 25.15 -1.76 -44.36
C LEU A 30 25.44 -0.39 -45.00
N ASP A 31 25.71 0.64 -44.20
CA ASP A 31 26.17 1.94 -44.69
C ASP A 31 27.61 1.87 -45.23
N GLU A 32 28.48 1.12 -44.55
CA GLU A 32 29.91 1.00 -44.90
C GLU A 32 30.20 -0.06 -45.98
N CYS A 33 29.44 -1.17 -46.02
CA CYS A 33 29.68 -2.32 -46.89
C CYS A 33 28.73 -2.36 -48.09
N THR A 34 29.27 -2.13 -49.29
CA THR A 34 28.50 -2.17 -50.55
C THR A 34 27.95 -3.56 -50.88
N ASP A 35 28.68 -4.62 -50.57
CA ASP A 35 28.31 -5.99 -50.95
C ASP A 35 27.10 -6.46 -50.14
N CYS A 36 27.14 -6.31 -48.82
CA CYS A 36 26.01 -6.62 -47.95
C CYS A 36 24.77 -5.78 -48.27
N ARG A 37 24.96 -4.50 -48.64
CA ARG A 37 23.87 -3.62 -49.08
C ARG A 37 23.25 -4.08 -50.40
N ASN A 38 24.04 -4.57 -51.35
CA ASN A 38 23.52 -5.12 -52.61
C ASN A 38 22.68 -6.37 -52.35
N THR A 39 23.15 -7.29 -51.49
CA THR A 39 22.37 -8.48 -51.10
C THR A 39 21.07 -8.09 -50.40
N MET A 40 21.08 -7.09 -49.51
CA MET A 40 19.86 -6.58 -48.88
C MET A 40 18.86 -6.07 -49.93
N ASN A 41 19.34 -5.32 -50.93
CA ASN A 41 18.49 -4.79 -51.99
C ASN A 41 17.90 -5.90 -52.85
N GLU A 42 18.68 -6.92 -53.21
CA GLU A 42 18.19 -8.10 -53.96
C GLU A 42 17.07 -8.82 -53.20
N LEU A 43 17.25 -9.06 -51.90
CA LEU A 43 16.23 -9.68 -51.05
C LEU A 43 14.98 -8.81 -50.91
N THR A 44 15.15 -7.48 -50.86
CA THR A 44 14.04 -6.53 -50.82
C THR A 44 13.24 -6.57 -52.12
N LEU A 45 13.90 -6.61 -53.28
CA LEU A 45 13.24 -6.74 -54.59
C LEU A 45 12.47 -8.06 -54.69
N LEU A 46 13.05 -9.17 -54.21
CA LEU A 46 12.36 -10.46 -54.16
C LEU A 46 11.11 -10.42 -53.27
N ARG A 47 11.18 -9.75 -52.12
CA ARG A 47 10.02 -9.55 -51.25
C ARG A 47 8.93 -8.72 -51.94
N GLU A 48 9.29 -7.66 -52.65
CA GLU A 48 8.31 -6.85 -53.38
C GLU A 48 7.66 -7.64 -54.52
N ALA A 49 8.44 -8.42 -55.28
CA ALA A 49 7.93 -9.29 -56.33
C ALA A 49 6.97 -10.36 -55.79
N THR A 50 7.29 -10.98 -54.65
CA THR A 50 6.39 -11.97 -54.02
C THR A 50 5.12 -11.31 -53.52
N LYS A 51 5.19 -10.12 -52.91
CA LYS A 51 4.02 -9.36 -52.48
C LYS A 51 3.05 -9.08 -53.65
N LEU A 52 3.58 -8.62 -54.78
CA LEU A 52 2.78 -8.36 -56.00
C LEU A 52 2.14 -9.64 -56.54
N SER A 53 2.82 -10.79 -56.46
CA SER A 53 2.26 -12.06 -56.91
C SER A 53 1.07 -12.52 -56.05
N ILE A 54 1.15 -12.29 -54.73
CA ILE A 54 0.14 -12.71 -53.74
C ILE A 54 -1.07 -11.78 -53.73
N GLU A 55 -0.91 -10.51 -54.10
CA GLU A 55 -2.01 -9.52 -54.17
C GLU A 55 -3.13 -9.94 -55.13
N SER A 56 -2.86 -10.87 -56.06
CA SER A 56 -3.86 -11.46 -56.96
C SER A 56 -4.82 -12.45 -56.28
N ILE A 57 -4.56 -12.87 -55.04
CA ILE A 57 -5.41 -13.81 -54.31
C ILE A 57 -6.60 -13.04 -53.72
N PRO A 58 -7.84 -13.28 -54.20
CA PRO A 58 -9.02 -12.59 -53.69
C PRO A 58 -9.26 -12.97 -52.22
N VAL A 59 -9.38 -11.97 -51.36
CA VAL A 59 -9.76 -12.18 -49.96
C VAL A 59 -11.21 -12.70 -49.92
N PRO A 60 -11.51 -13.78 -49.18
CA PRO A 60 -12.87 -14.27 -49.04
C PRO A 60 -13.78 -13.18 -48.43
N LEU A 61 -14.93 -12.93 -49.05
CA LEU A 61 -15.88 -11.88 -48.62
C LEU A 61 -16.34 -12.03 -47.16
N ASP A 62 -16.39 -13.28 -46.67
CA ASP A 62 -16.84 -13.65 -45.32
C ASP A 62 -15.70 -13.69 -44.28
N LEU A 63 -14.46 -13.37 -44.66
CA LEU A 63 -13.32 -13.44 -43.73
C LEU A 63 -13.48 -12.43 -42.58
N THR A 64 -13.85 -11.19 -42.91
CA THR A 64 -14.04 -10.12 -41.93
C THR A 64 -15.14 -10.48 -40.94
N ASP A 65 -16.27 -10.99 -41.45
CA ASP A 65 -17.41 -11.38 -40.62
C ASP A 65 -17.04 -12.53 -39.69
N LYS A 66 -16.34 -13.56 -40.18
CA LYS A 66 -15.82 -14.65 -39.35
C LYS A 66 -14.87 -14.18 -38.26
N ILE A 67 -13.95 -13.27 -38.58
CA ILE A 67 -13.02 -12.70 -37.59
C ILE A 67 -13.81 -11.94 -36.51
N ILE A 68 -14.72 -11.04 -36.91
CA ILE A 68 -15.52 -10.26 -35.97
C ILE A 68 -16.36 -11.18 -35.09
N MET A 69 -17.02 -12.19 -35.67
CA MET A 69 -17.82 -13.16 -34.91
C MET A 69 -16.97 -13.94 -33.90
N SER A 70 -15.74 -14.35 -34.28
CA SER A 70 -14.83 -15.04 -33.37
C SER A 70 -14.39 -14.16 -32.20
N ILE A 71 -14.10 -12.87 -32.45
CA ILE A 71 -13.71 -11.90 -31.42
C ILE A 71 -14.88 -11.65 -30.46
N LEU A 72 -16.09 -11.46 -30.98
CA LEU A 72 -17.28 -11.24 -30.17
C LEU A 72 -17.61 -12.47 -29.31
N ALA A 73 -17.53 -13.68 -29.88
CA ALA A 73 -17.77 -14.92 -29.14
C ALA A 73 -16.79 -15.07 -27.95
N GLU A 74 -15.50 -14.79 -28.16
CA GLU A 74 -14.50 -14.87 -27.09
C GLU A 74 -14.72 -13.80 -26.01
N LYS A 75 -15.09 -12.58 -26.40
CA LYS A 75 -15.47 -11.50 -25.47
C LYS A 75 -16.65 -11.90 -24.59
N HIS A 76 -17.68 -12.55 -25.17
CA HIS A 76 -18.82 -13.03 -24.39
C HIS A 76 -18.45 -14.19 -23.45
N ARG A 77 -17.59 -15.12 -23.88
CA ARG A 77 -17.12 -16.23 -23.06
C ARG A 77 -16.35 -15.76 -21.83
N THR A 78 -15.41 -14.83 -22.04
CA THR A 78 -14.59 -14.24 -20.97
C THR A 78 -15.43 -13.42 -19.99
N ALA A 79 -16.36 -12.58 -20.48
CA ALA A 79 -17.26 -11.80 -19.63
C ALA A 79 -18.16 -12.69 -18.76
N LYS A 80 -18.71 -13.77 -19.34
CA LYS A 80 -19.53 -14.73 -18.59
C LYS A 80 -18.73 -15.42 -17.48
N ASN A 81 -17.49 -15.84 -17.78
CA ASN A 81 -16.62 -16.48 -16.81
C ASN A 81 -16.26 -15.51 -15.67
N GLN A 82 -15.86 -14.27 -16.00
CA GLN A 82 -15.51 -13.24 -15.02
C GLN A 82 -16.68 -12.88 -14.09
N TRP A 83 -17.90 -12.77 -14.63
CA TRP A 83 -19.08 -12.50 -13.81
C TRP A 83 -19.39 -13.65 -12.84
N PHE A 84 -19.32 -14.90 -13.33
CA PHE A 84 -19.54 -16.08 -12.50
C PHE A 84 -18.49 -16.22 -11.40
N THR A 85 -17.20 -16.03 -11.72
CA THR A 85 -16.13 -16.04 -10.72
C THR A 85 -16.29 -14.93 -9.70
N SER A 86 -16.73 -13.74 -10.11
CA SER A 86 -16.96 -12.61 -9.20
C SER A 86 -18.13 -12.89 -8.25
N ILE A 87 -19.24 -13.42 -8.75
CA ILE A 87 -20.37 -13.85 -7.89
C ILE A 87 -19.90 -14.91 -6.90
N LEU A 88 -19.16 -15.92 -7.35
CA LEU A 88 -18.67 -17.01 -6.51
C LEU A 88 -17.75 -16.48 -5.39
N LEU A 89 -16.82 -15.58 -5.72
CA LEU A 89 -15.92 -14.96 -4.73
C LEU A 89 -16.69 -14.12 -3.70
N ILE A 90 -17.67 -13.32 -4.15
CA ILE A 90 -18.49 -12.50 -3.25
C ILE A 90 -19.32 -13.40 -2.32
N LEU A 91 -19.92 -14.47 -2.87
CA LEU A 91 -20.74 -15.40 -2.09
C LEU A 91 -19.93 -16.09 -0.99
N LEU A 92 -18.67 -16.46 -1.26
CA LEU A 92 -17.78 -17.10 -0.30
C LEU A 92 -17.16 -16.09 0.70
N ALA A 93 -16.83 -14.88 0.27
CA ALA A 93 -16.18 -13.87 1.13
C ALA A 93 -17.16 -13.17 2.09
N SER A 94 -18.42 -13.00 1.69
CA SER A 94 -19.45 -12.34 2.50
C SER A 94 -19.61 -12.92 3.93
N PRO A 95 -19.78 -14.25 4.13
CA PRO A 95 -19.91 -14.79 5.48
C PRO A 95 -18.65 -14.60 6.34
N LEU A 96 -17.46 -14.69 5.74
CA LEU A 96 -16.20 -14.49 6.44
C LEU A 96 -16.07 -13.05 6.97
N LEU A 97 -16.43 -12.05 6.15
CA LEU A 97 -16.39 -10.65 6.55
C LEU A 97 -17.39 -10.32 7.66
N ILE A 98 -18.59 -10.92 7.62
CA ILE A 98 -19.60 -10.75 8.67
C ILE A 98 -19.09 -11.31 9.99
N VAL A 99 -18.54 -12.53 9.98
CA VAL A 99 -17.97 -13.16 11.19
C VAL A 99 -16.82 -12.33 11.74
N LEU A 100 -15.90 -11.90 10.88
CA LEU A 100 -14.76 -11.07 11.28
C LEU A 100 -15.24 -9.77 11.94
N THR A 101 -16.15 -9.04 11.29
CA THR A 101 -16.71 -7.79 11.80
C THR A 101 -17.40 -7.99 13.16
N HIS A 102 -18.17 -9.06 13.31
CA HIS A 102 -18.84 -9.38 14.57
C HIS A 102 -17.84 -9.69 15.71
N THR A 103 -16.79 -10.46 15.42
CA THR A 103 -15.75 -10.77 16.42
C THR A 103 -15.01 -9.52 16.87
N PHE A 104 -14.64 -8.63 15.93
CA PHE A 104 -14.02 -7.35 16.27
C PHE A 104 -14.94 -6.50 17.16
N PHE A 105 -16.20 -6.31 16.76
CA PHE A 105 -17.13 -5.50 17.53
C PHE A 105 -17.36 -6.05 18.95
N SER A 106 -17.44 -7.38 19.09
CA SER A 106 -17.56 -8.04 20.38
C SER A 106 -16.35 -7.79 21.30
N VAL A 107 -15.13 -7.91 20.77
CA VAL A 107 -13.90 -7.65 21.53
C VAL A 107 -13.83 -6.18 21.98
N PHE A 108 -14.09 -5.23 21.07
CA PHE A 108 -14.11 -3.81 21.41
C PHE A 108 -15.17 -3.48 22.47
N TYR A 109 -16.35 -4.09 22.38
CA TYR A 109 -17.40 -3.91 23.39
C TYR A 109 -16.95 -4.41 24.77
N LEU A 110 -16.30 -5.57 24.86
CA LEU A 110 -15.77 -6.11 26.11
C LEU A 110 -14.66 -5.23 26.72
N ILE A 111 -13.75 -4.72 25.89
CA ILE A 111 -12.70 -3.78 26.33
C ILE A 111 -13.33 -2.49 26.84
N TYR A 112 -14.30 -1.94 26.13
CA TYR A 112 -15.03 -0.75 26.56
C TYR A 112 -15.76 -1.00 27.88
N ALA A 113 -16.51 -2.11 27.99
CA ALA A 113 -17.25 -2.46 29.19
C ALA A 113 -16.33 -2.59 30.41
N THR A 114 -15.24 -3.36 30.30
CA THR A 114 -14.25 -3.52 31.38
C THR A 114 -13.55 -2.20 31.71
N GLY A 115 -13.21 -1.40 30.70
CA GLY A 115 -12.64 -0.07 30.87
C GLY A 115 -13.55 0.89 31.63
N THR A 116 -14.85 0.90 31.32
CA THR A 116 -15.82 1.74 32.05
C THR A 116 -15.99 1.31 33.51
N VAL A 117 -16.01 0.00 33.78
CA VAL A 117 -16.06 -0.52 35.16
C VAL A 117 -14.80 -0.13 35.94
N PHE A 118 -13.63 -0.30 35.32
CA PHE A 118 -12.36 0.09 35.93
C PHE A 118 -12.31 1.59 36.21
N TRP A 119 -12.66 2.43 35.23
CA TRP A 119 -12.72 3.88 35.39
C TRP A 119 -13.67 4.30 36.50
N ARG A 120 -14.85 3.68 36.56
CA ARG A 120 -15.83 3.94 37.63
C ARG A 120 -15.28 3.54 38.99
N SER A 121 -14.65 2.37 39.11
CA SER A 121 -14.03 1.89 40.35
C SER A 121 -12.88 2.80 40.80
N LEU A 122 -12.01 3.21 39.87
CA LEU A 122 -10.91 4.12 40.14
C LEU A 122 -11.41 5.48 40.61
N MET A 123 -12.42 6.03 39.93
CA MET A 123 -13.03 7.30 40.31
C MET A 123 -13.72 7.23 41.67
N THR A 124 -14.43 6.14 41.98
CA THR A 124 -14.99 5.96 43.33
C THR A 124 -13.92 5.87 44.40
N LEU A 125 -12.79 5.23 44.12
CA LEU A 125 -11.69 5.16 45.07
C LEU A 125 -11.04 6.54 45.27
N LEU A 126 -10.86 7.30 44.19
CA LEU A 126 -10.33 8.66 44.25
C LEU A 126 -11.24 9.60 45.06
N THR A 127 -12.55 9.54 44.85
CA THR A 127 -13.52 10.40 45.55
C THR A 127 -13.71 10.00 47.01
N VAL A 128 -13.51 8.72 47.37
CA VAL A 128 -13.55 8.29 48.78
C VAL A 128 -12.24 8.66 49.49
N VAL A 129 -11.07 8.49 48.86
CA VAL A 129 -9.77 8.74 49.48
C VAL A 129 -9.45 10.24 49.61
N SER A 130 -9.85 11.06 48.63
CA SER A 130 -9.56 12.51 48.60
C SER A 130 -10.04 13.29 49.85
N PRO A 131 -11.29 13.11 50.35
CA PRO A 131 -11.75 13.78 51.57
C PRO A 131 -10.93 13.40 52.80
N TRP A 132 -10.54 12.13 52.96
CA TRP A 132 -9.71 11.69 54.08
C TRP A 132 -8.31 12.28 54.01
N LEU A 133 -7.72 12.36 52.81
CA LEU A 133 -6.44 13.04 52.59
C LEU A 133 -6.54 14.53 52.95
N MET A 134 -7.56 15.24 52.47
CA MET A 134 -7.77 16.66 52.80
C MET A 134 -7.96 16.88 54.30
N LEU A 135 -8.75 16.03 54.97
CA LEU A 135 -8.94 16.09 56.42
C LEU A 135 -7.61 15.83 57.16
N SER A 136 -6.86 14.81 56.77
CA SER A 136 -5.58 14.47 57.42
C SER A 136 -4.54 15.60 57.28
N LEU A 137 -4.43 16.19 56.09
CA LEU A 137 -3.56 17.33 55.81
C LEU A 137 -4.02 18.58 56.58
N GLY A 138 -5.33 18.84 56.65
CA GLY A 138 -5.91 19.94 57.42
C GLY A 138 -5.60 19.82 58.91
N ILE A 139 -5.80 18.63 59.50
CA ILE A 139 -5.48 18.35 60.91
C ILE A 139 -3.98 18.56 61.17
N LEU A 140 -3.11 18.04 60.31
CA LEU A 140 -1.66 18.21 60.44
C LEU A 140 -1.24 19.69 60.38
N SER A 141 -1.85 20.46 59.47
CA SER A 141 -1.63 21.91 59.36
C SER A 141 -2.02 22.65 60.65
N VAL A 142 -3.20 22.35 61.21
CA VAL A 142 -3.65 22.95 62.47
C VAL A 142 -2.70 22.59 63.62
N ILE A 143 -2.29 21.33 63.72
CA ILE A 143 -1.31 20.89 64.73
C ILE A 143 0.02 21.63 64.56
N GLY A 144 0.48 21.83 63.33
CA GLY A 144 1.70 22.60 63.05
C GLY A 144 1.58 24.06 63.49
N ILE A 145 0.44 24.70 63.21
CA ILE A 145 0.17 26.10 63.61
C ILE A 145 0.07 26.22 65.14
N THR A 146 -0.63 25.30 65.82
CA THR A 146 -0.76 25.34 67.28
C THR A 146 0.58 25.09 67.97
N MET A 147 1.36 24.11 67.51
CA MET A 147 2.72 23.89 68.02
C MET A 147 3.62 25.10 67.76
N GLY A 148 3.56 25.68 66.56
CA GLY A 148 4.34 26.88 66.23
C GLY A 148 3.99 28.08 67.13
N THR A 149 2.70 28.34 67.34
CA THR A 149 2.26 29.42 68.24
C THR A 149 2.62 29.18 69.70
N LEU A 150 2.59 27.93 70.19
CA LEU A 150 3.06 27.59 71.53
C LEU A 150 4.55 27.83 71.70
N VAL A 151 5.37 27.45 70.71
CA VAL A 151 6.82 27.70 70.74
C VAL A 151 7.13 29.19 70.75
N ILE A 152 6.45 29.97 69.90
CA ILE A 152 6.60 31.44 69.88
C ILE A 152 6.18 32.06 71.23
N LYS A 153 5.04 31.63 71.79
CA LYS A 153 4.58 32.10 73.10
C LYS A 153 5.58 31.77 74.21
N ASN A 154 6.13 30.56 74.21
CA ASN A 154 7.14 30.16 75.20
C ASN A 154 8.41 31.02 75.08
N LEU A 155 8.89 31.26 73.85
CA LEU A 155 10.03 32.13 73.58
C LEU A 155 9.81 33.59 74.05
N ILE A 156 8.63 34.15 73.83
CA ILE A 156 8.30 35.53 74.26
C ILE A 156 8.16 35.61 75.79
N SER A 157 7.50 34.63 76.41
CA SER A 157 7.34 34.59 77.87
C SER A 157 8.69 34.46 78.57
N ASP A 158 9.59 33.63 78.06
CA ASP A 158 10.96 33.51 78.59
C ASP A 158 11.75 34.83 78.43
N PHE A 159 11.50 35.58 77.35
CA PHE A 159 12.12 36.89 77.12
C PHE A 159 11.61 37.98 78.10
N GLU A 160 10.28 38.10 78.29
CA GLU A 160 9.70 39.04 79.27
C GLU A 160 10.10 38.72 80.71
N PHE A 161 10.17 37.43 81.08
CA PHE A 161 10.61 37.03 82.42
C PHE A 161 12.08 37.41 82.69
N ASN A 162 12.91 37.45 81.66
CA ASN A 162 14.33 37.76 81.79
C ASN A 162 14.61 39.28 81.81
N GLU A 163 13.76 40.12 81.20
CA GLU A 163 13.86 41.59 81.34
C GLU A 163 13.29 42.13 82.67
N VAL A 164 12.23 41.53 83.23
CA VAL A 164 11.60 42.01 84.48
C VAL A 164 12.45 41.69 85.73
N PHE A 165 13.35 40.70 85.66
CA PHE A 165 14.20 40.26 86.77
C PHE A 165 15.60 40.87 86.79
N GLN A 166 15.85 41.94 86.03
CA GLN A 166 17.12 42.70 86.05
C GLN A 166 16.97 44.10 86.63
#